data_AF-A0A7S3QD65-F1
#
_entry.id   AF-A0A7S3QD65-F1
#
_cell.length_a   1.000
_cell.length_b   1.000
_cell.length_c   1.000
_cell.angle_alpha   90.00
_cell.angle_beta   90.00
_cell.angle_gamma   90.00
#
_symmetry.space_group_name_H-M   'P 1'
#
loop_
_entity.id
_entity.type
_entity.pdbx_description
1 polymer ?
#
loop_
_entity_poly.entity_id
_entity_poly.type
_entity_poly.pdbx_seq_one_letter_code
_entity_poly.pdbx_strand_id
1 'polypeptide(L)'
;MTKLARAASLLLAVTSPSASTAFIVGSASRSFMSTSLNAEKFPILCAEDVMSPKAHGTSDKPVMKDLKWGCDYETADRICNFNRHYAEHAGYWSTTKYLEEVDKENPTKYFDAVTGKHLFTAPAGRSMEQYLAESGSHGWPSFRDEEVNWDYVRCLDNGECVSVTGTHLGHNLPDSKGNRYCINLVCVAGQPAQGKE
;
A
#
# COMPACT_ATOMS: atom_id res chain seq x y z
N MET A 1 -24.41 -38.77 50.69
CA MET A 1 -24.80 -38.84 52.12
C MET A 1 -24.00 -37.80 52.91
N THR A 2 -24.73 -36.85 53.50
CA THR A 2 -24.49 -36.14 54.79
C THR A 2 -23.09 -36.03 55.42
N LYS A 3 -22.67 -34.77 55.65
CA LYS A 3 -21.93 -34.13 56.79
C LYS A 3 -20.96 -33.10 56.19
N LEU A 4 -21.03 -31.78 56.38
CA LEU A 4 -21.71 -30.89 57.35
C LEU A 4 -21.20 -30.98 58.81
N ALA A 5 -20.27 -30.08 59.16
CA ALA A 5 -20.10 -29.35 60.44
C ALA A 5 -18.64 -28.84 60.59
N ARG A 6 -18.27 -27.76 61.29
CA ARG A 6 -18.88 -26.47 61.72
C ARG A 6 -17.88 -25.86 62.73
N ALA A 7 -17.61 -24.54 62.66
CA ALA A 7 -17.15 -23.58 63.71
C ALA A 7 -16.18 -22.56 63.09
N ALA A 8 -16.44 -21.25 63.01
CA ALA A 8 -16.71 -20.26 64.09
C ALA A 8 -15.49 -20.13 65.01
N SER A 9 -14.83 -18.96 65.17
CA SER A 9 -15.32 -17.64 65.60
C SER A 9 -14.14 -16.62 65.57
N LEU A 10 -14.22 -15.29 65.79
CA LEU A 10 -15.28 -14.28 65.79
C LEU A 10 -14.66 -12.92 66.25
N LEU A 11 -14.72 -11.84 65.44
CA LEU A 11 -14.50 -10.41 65.84
C LEU A 11 -13.13 -10.09 66.49
N LEU A 12 -12.64 -8.87 66.79
CA LEU A 12 -13.02 -7.43 66.75
C LEU A 12 -11.68 -6.66 66.51
N ALA A 13 -11.53 -5.37 66.13
CA ALA A 13 -12.44 -4.23 66.00
C ALA A 13 -11.96 -3.21 64.92
N VAL A 14 -12.46 -1.98 65.00
CA VAL A 14 -12.28 -0.77 64.17
C VAL A 14 -11.41 0.27 64.90
N THR A 15 -10.57 1.05 64.21
CA THR A 15 -10.37 2.51 64.49
C THR A 15 -9.73 3.26 63.30
N SER A 16 -10.41 4.33 62.86
CA SER A 16 -9.87 5.52 62.15
C SER A 16 -10.06 6.74 63.11
N PRO A 17 -9.59 7.99 62.86
CA PRO A 17 -9.09 8.59 61.61
C PRO A 17 -7.94 9.64 61.73
N SER A 18 -7.57 10.29 60.59
CA SER A 18 -6.96 11.64 60.44
C SER A 18 -5.52 11.86 60.95
N ALA A 19 -4.60 12.61 60.31
CA ALA A 19 -4.77 13.83 59.52
C ALA A 19 -3.55 14.11 58.58
N SER A 20 -3.65 15.18 57.79
CA SER A 20 -2.77 15.56 56.68
C SER A 20 -1.35 16.02 57.02
N THR A 21 -0.40 15.77 56.13
CA THR A 21 0.69 16.71 55.79
C THR A 21 0.88 16.72 54.27
N ALA A 22 0.88 17.91 53.65
CA ALA A 22 1.03 18.05 52.21
C ALA A 22 2.51 18.15 51.79
N PHE A 23 2.85 17.53 50.65
CA PHE A 23 4.00 17.91 49.84
C PHE A 23 3.52 18.18 48.41
N ILE A 24 3.68 19.42 47.97
CA ILE A 24 3.45 19.88 46.59
C ILE A 24 4.81 19.99 45.89
N VAL A 25 4.75 20.02 44.56
CA VAL A 25 5.81 20.34 43.57
C VAL A 25 6.50 19.11 43.01
N GLY A 26 6.18 18.81 41.75
CA GLY A 26 6.71 17.65 41.03
C GLY A 26 5.90 17.19 39.81
N SER A 27 4.87 17.93 39.37
CA SER A 27 4.19 17.65 38.11
C SER A 27 5.10 18.04 36.94
N ALA A 28 6.10 17.21 36.68
CA ALA A 28 6.71 17.09 35.36
C ALA A 28 5.65 16.46 34.44
N SER A 29 4.67 17.29 34.05
CA SER A 29 3.81 17.00 32.91
C SER A 29 4.74 16.79 31.74
N ARG A 30 5.01 15.52 31.42
CA ARG A 30 5.60 15.15 30.14
C ARG A 30 4.57 15.57 29.11
N SER A 31 4.71 16.81 28.64
CA SER A 31 4.19 17.20 27.36
C SER A 31 4.78 16.20 26.39
N PHE A 32 4.00 15.19 26.06
CA PHE A 32 4.22 14.43 24.84
C PHE A 32 4.07 15.47 23.76
N MET A 33 5.21 16.03 23.36
CA MET A 33 5.35 16.71 22.08
C MET A 33 4.97 15.65 21.06
N SER A 34 3.68 15.61 20.74
CA SER A 34 3.21 15.14 19.47
C SER A 34 3.90 16.05 18.47
N THR A 35 5.09 15.63 18.04
CA THR A 35 5.59 15.96 16.73
C THR A 35 4.45 15.57 15.81
N SER A 36 3.69 16.57 15.38
CA SER A 36 2.74 16.40 14.29
C SER A 36 3.57 15.84 13.15
N LEU A 37 3.51 14.53 12.98
CA LEU A 37 3.93 13.91 11.74
C LEU A 37 3.13 14.68 10.70
N ASN A 38 3.82 15.39 9.80
CA ASN A 38 3.14 15.87 8.61
C ASN A 38 2.50 14.63 8.02
N ALA A 39 1.16 14.61 7.93
CA ALA A 39 0.50 13.59 7.15
C ALA A 39 1.10 13.70 5.75
N GLU A 40 1.85 12.67 5.34
CA GLU A 40 2.53 12.61 4.04
C GLU A 40 1.49 12.97 2.98
N LYS A 41 1.68 14.12 2.32
CA LYS A 41 0.66 14.65 1.42
C LYS A 41 0.76 13.89 0.10
N PHE A 42 -0.03 12.83 -0.04
CA PHE A 42 -0.03 11.99 -1.22
C PHE A 42 -0.60 12.72 -2.47
N PRO A 43 -0.07 12.42 -3.67
CA PRO A 43 1.03 11.49 -3.95
C PRO A 43 2.41 12.06 -3.54
N ILE A 44 3.36 11.18 -3.21
CA ILE A 44 4.76 11.61 -3.07
C ILE A 44 5.32 11.91 -4.46
N LEU A 45 5.69 13.17 -4.68
CA LEU A 45 6.20 13.65 -5.95
C LEU A 45 7.69 13.34 -6.15
N CYS A 46 8.12 13.22 -7.40
CA CYS A 46 9.52 13.22 -7.82
C CYS A 46 9.77 14.19 -8.99
N ALA A 47 11.03 14.45 -9.30
CA ALA A 47 11.41 15.21 -10.48
C ALA A 47 11.39 14.32 -11.75
N GLU A 48 11.30 14.97 -12.92
CA GLU A 48 11.30 14.33 -14.24
C GLU A 48 12.57 13.51 -14.54
N ASP A 49 13.67 13.76 -13.83
CA ASP A 49 14.94 13.08 -14.05
C ASP A 49 14.88 11.57 -13.75
N VAL A 50 13.97 11.14 -12.84
CA VAL A 50 13.64 9.72 -12.58
C VAL A 50 13.27 8.98 -13.87
N MET A 51 12.64 9.67 -14.83
CA MET A 51 12.23 9.11 -16.12
C MET A 51 13.14 9.52 -17.29
N SER A 52 14.36 9.99 -17.00
CA SER A 52 15.40 10.20 -18.02
C SER A 52 15.76 8.89 -18.73
N PRO A 53 16.23 8.94 -19.99
CA PRO A 53 16.78 7.78 -20.69
C PRO A 53 17.89 7.09 -19.90
N LYS A 54 17.84 5.75 -19.86
CA LYS A 54 18.78 4.84 -19.21
C LYS A 54 19.22 3.77 -20.22
N ALA A 55 19.75 2.64 -19.75
CA ALA A 55 20.22 1.56 -20.60
C ALA A 55 19.12 0.89 -21.45
N HIS A 56 17.86 0.91 -20.98
CA HIS A 56 16.71 0.32 -21.68
C HIS A 56 15.47 1.21 -21.55
N GLY A 57 15.36 2.19 -22.44
CA GLY A 57 14.29 3.18 -22.38
C GLY A 57 14.44 4.07 -21.14
N THR A 58 13.42 4.13 -20.28
CA THR A 58 13.48 4.84 -19.00
C THR A 58 13.95 3.97 -17.82
N SER A 59 14.24 2.69 -18.02
CA SER A 59 14.74 1.76 -16.99
C SER A 59 16.16 1.25 -17.29
N ASP A 60 16.81 0.62 -16.32
CA ASP A 60 18.14 0.02 -16.50
C ASP A 60 18.14 -1.31 -17.29
N LYS A 61 16.97 -1.94 -17.44
CA LYS A 61 16.80 -3.27 -18.06
C LYS A 61 15.37 -3.47 -18.59
N PRO A 62 15.15 -4.43 -19.51
CA PRO A 62 13.80 -4.86 -19.87
C PRO A 62 13.01 -5.44 -18.69
N VAL A 63 11.71 -5.60 -18.91
CA VAL A 63 10.82 -6.37 -18.03
C VAL A 63 11.27 -7.83 -17.86
N MET A 64 10.78 -8.50 -16.83
CA MET A 64 10.94 -9.93 -16.63
C MET A 64 10.28 -10.72 -17.78
N LYS A 65 10.87 -11.86 -18.15
CA LYS A 65 10.30 -12.76 -19.17
C LYS A 65 9.15 -13.61 -18.64
N ASP A 66 9.17 -13.91 -17.34
CA ASP A 66 8.11 -14.60 -16.64
C ASP A 66 7.29 -13.54 -15.90
N LEU A 67 6.16 -13.14 -16.49
CA LEU A 67 5.21 -12.20 -15.90
C LEU A 67 3.99 -12.96 -15.40
N LYS A 68 3.45 -12.50 -14.27
CA LYS A 68 2.23 -13.04 -13.67
C LYS A 68 1.05 -12.93 -14.61
N TRP A 69 0.05 -13.77 -14.36
CA TRP A 69 -1.27 -13.72 -15.00
C TRP A 69 -1.26 -13.95 -16.52
N GLY A 70 -0.13 -14.32 -17.11
CA GLY A 70 0.03 -14.44 -18.56
C GLY A 70 0.11 -13.09 -19.27
N CYS A 71 0.62 -12.05 -18.59
CA CYS A 71 0.89 -10.76 -19.23
C CYS A 71 1.93 -10.90 -20.36
N ASP A 72 1.69 -10.19 -21.46
CA ASP A 72 2.51 -10.23 -22.67
C ASP A 72 3.81 -9.44 -22.51
N TYR A 73 4.94 -10.08 -22.81
CA TYR A 73 6.27 -9.50 -22.67
C TYR A 73 6.48 -8.28 -23.57
N GLU A 74 6.05 -8.31 -24.83
CA GLU A 74 6.32 -7.22 -25.77
C GLU A 74 5.51 -5.97 -25.44
N THR A 75 4.24 -6.16 -25.06
CA THR A 75 3.39 -5.10 -24.51
C THR A 75 3.95 -4.55 -23.20
N ALA A 76 4.38 -5.43 -22.30
CA ALA A 76 4.98 -5.04 -21.02
C ALA A 76 6.24 -4.20 -21.22
N ASP A 77 7.19 -4.66 -22.03
CA ASP A 77 8.46 -3.95 -22.23
C ASP A 77 8.26 -2.58 -22.87
N ARG A 78 7.37 -2.51 -23.88
CA ARG A 78 7.00 -1.25 -24.53
C ARG A 78 6.37 -0.26 -23.55
N ILE A 79 5.40 -0.70 -22.74
CA ILE A 79 4.67 0.18 -21.81
C ILE A 79 5.51 0.56 -20.58
N CYS A 80 6.32 -0.34 -20.05
CA CYS A 80 7.17 -0.08 -18.87
C CYS A 80 8.31 0.90 -19.15
N ASN A 81 8.92 0.78 -20.34
CA ASN A 81 10.26 1.35 -20.59
C ASN A 81 10.29 2.38 -21.73
N PHE A 82 9.36 2.30 -22.69
CA PHE A 82 9.38 3.14 -23.89
C PHE A 82 8.11 3.99 -24.04
N ASN A 83 7.31 4.09 -22.99
CA ASN A 83 6.05 4.81 -22.97
C ASN A 83 6.01 5.79 -21.79
N ARG A 84 5.63 7.04 -22.07
CA ARG A 84 5.43 8.12 -21.07
C ARG A 84 3.98 8.66 -21.07
N HIS A 85 3.18 8.25 -22.04
CA HIS A 85 1.85 8.78 -22.33
C HIS A 85 0.95 7.62 -22.74
N TYR A 86 -0.31 7.62 -22.31
CA TYR A 86 -1.25 6.49 -22.49
C TYR A 86 -0.83 5.21 -21.74
N ALA A 87 -1.55 4.12 -22.01
CA ALA A 87 -1.50 2.86 -21.27
C ALA A 87 -1.52 1.65 -22.24
N GLU A 88 -1.41 0.43 -21.70
CA GLU A 88 -1.98 -0.78 -22.31
C GLU A 88 -3.48 -0.55 -22.61
N HIS A 89 -4.09 -1.34 -23.51
CA HIS A 89 -5.47 -1.09 -23.89
C HIS A 89 -6.44 -1.29 -22.70
N ALA A 90 -7.47 -0.44 -22.61
CA ALA A 90 -8.49 -0.56 -21.56
C ALA A 90 -9.14 -1.94 -21.63
N GLY A 91 -9.22 -2.63 -20.48
CA GLY A 91 -9.74 -3.99 -20.42
C GLY A 91 -8.72 -5.09 -20.72
N TYR A 92 -7.45 -4.78 -21.00
CA TYR A 92 -6.40 -5.79 -21.21
C TYR A 92 -6.38 -6.87 -20.12
N TRP A 93 -6.46 -6.45 -18.86
CA TRP A 93 -6.51 -7.32 -17.69
C TRP A 93 -7.55 -8.46 -17.76
N SER A 94 -8.66 -8.30 -18.49
CA SER A 94 -9.71 -9.32 -18.67
C SER A 94 -9.43 -10.32 -19.79
N THR A 95 -8.39 -10.08 -20.60
CA THR A 95 -7.83 -11.04 -21.56
C THR A 95 -6.71 -11.89 -20.96
N THR A 96 -6.27 -11.54 -19.74
CA THR A 96 -5.26 -12.26 -18.95
C THR A 96 -5.93 -13.14 -17.89
N LYS A 97 -5.15 -13.98 -17.20
CA LYS A 97 -5.63 -14.79 -16.08
C LYS A 97 -5.84 -14.00 -14.78
N TYR A 98 -5.61 -12.69 -14.78
CA TYR A 98 -5.59 -11.87 -13.56
C TYR A 98 -6.87 -12.01 -12.72
N LEU A 99 -8.06 -11.94 -13.34
CA LEU A 99 -9.34 -12.05 -12.61
C LEU A 99 -9.65 -13.49 -12.13
N GLU A 100 -8.95 -14.49 -12.67
CA GLU A 100 -9.02 -15.90 -12.28
C GLU A 100 -8.08 -16.21 -11.11
N GLU A 101 -6.85 -15.67 -11.17
CA GLU A 101 -5.73 -15.95 -10.25
C GLU A 101 -5.58 -14.95 -9.08
N VAL A 102 -6.26 -13.79 -9.11
CA VAL A 102 -6.24 -12.83 -8.00
C VAL A 102 -6.89 -13.43 -6.75
N ASP A 103 -6.19 -13.34 -5.60
CA ASP A 103 -6.75 -13.76 -4.31
C ASP A 103 -7.95 -12.85 -3.98
N LYS A 104 -9.11 -13.44 -3.71
CA LYS A 104 -10.38 -12.75 -3.44
C LYS A 104 -10.67 -12.63 -1.94
N GLU A 105 -9.90 -13.30 -1.10
CA GLU A 105 -10.03 -13.34 0.35
C GLU A 105 -8.97 -12.45 1.03
N ASN A 106 -7.74 -12.40 0.48
CA ASN A 106 -6.63 -11.62 1.01
C ASN A 106 -6.15 -10.52 0.05
N PRO A 107 -5.52 -9.45 0.56
CA PRO A 107 -4.88 -8.44 -0.29
C PRO A 107 -3.76 -9.02 -1.16
N THR A 108 -3.84 -8.78 -2.46
CA THR A 108 -2.83 -9.20 -3.45
C THR A 108 -1.65 -8.22 -3.44
N LYS A 109 -0.42 -8.74 -3.46
CA LYS A 109 0.82 -7.97 -3.67
C LYS A 109 1.16 -7.85 -5.16
N TYR A 110 1.42 -6.63 -5.60
CA TYR A 110 1.74 -6.24 -6.99
C TYR A 110 3.19 -5.78 -7.08
N PHE A 111 3.91 -6.17 -8.13
CA PHE A 111 5.37 -6.01 -8.20
C PHE A 111 5.82 -5.43 -9.53
N ASP A 112 6.77 -4.52 -9.47
CA ASP A 112 7.43 -3.88 -10.62
C ASP A 112 7.89 -4.95 -11.65
N ALA A 113 7.35 -4.88 -12.87
CA ALA A 113 7.65 -5.83 -13.93
C ALA A 113 9.12 -5.79 -14.38
N VAL A 114 9.85 -4.71 -14.11
CA VAL A 114 11.28 -4.56 -14.38
C VAL A 114 12.11 -5.03 -13.19
N THR A 115 11.81 -4.55 -11.98
CA THR A 115 12.70 -4.74 -10.82
C THR A 115 12.29 -5.83 -9.83
N GLY A 116 11.02 -6.21 -9.80
CA GLY A 116 10.46 -7.14 -8.81
C GLY A 116 10.26 -6.52 -7.43
N LYS A 117 10.37 -5.19 -7.30
CA LYS A 117 10.04 -4.47 -6.07
C LYS A 117 8.52 -4.49 -5.84
N HIS A 118 8.12 -4.64 -4.59
CA HIS A 118 6.71 -4.58 -4.18
C HIS A 118 6.18 -3.14 -4.31
N LEU A 119 5.25 -2.90 -5.23
CA LEU A 119 4.73 -1.55 -5.54
C LEU A 119 3.37 -1.26 -4.91
N PHE A 120 2.47 -2.24 -4.83
CA PHE A 120 1.13 -2.05 -4.29
C PHE A 120 0.63 -3.29 -3.53
N THR A 121 -0.21 -3.09 -2.53
CA THR A 121 -1.03 -4.14 -1.88
C THR A 121 -2.49 -3.73 -1.99
N ALA A 122 -3.33 -4.49 -2.68
CA ALA A 122 -4.76 -4.17 -2.81
C ALA A 122 -5.67 -5.41 -2.70
N PRO A 123 -6.86 -5.27 -2.08
CA PRO A 123 -7.42 -4.05 -1.50
C PRO A 123 -6.83 -3.71 -0.12
N ALA A 124 -6.85 -2.42 0.23
CA ALA A 124 -6.64 -1.92 1.60
C ALA A 124 -7.63 -0.79 1.89
N GLY A 125 -8.20 -0.75 3.10
CA GLY A 125 -9.23 0.24 3.47
C GLY A 125 -10.60 0.06 2.78
N ARG A 126 -10.76 -0.94 1.90
CA ARG A 126 -11.98 -1.26 1.15
C ARG A 126 -12.13 -2.77 0.91
N SER A 127 -13.28 -3.21 0.38
CA SER A 127 -13.48 -4.60 -0.01
C SER A 127 -12.88 -4.94 -1.39
N MET A 128 -12.66 -6.24 -1.64
CA MET A 128 -12.27 -6.74 -2.97
C MET A 128 -13.28 -6.36 -4.05
N GLU A 129 -14.58 -6.46 -3.75
CA GLU A 129 -15.66 -6.05 -4.64
C GLU A 129 -15.54 -4.56 -5.03
N GLN A 130 -15.26 -3.68 -4.07
CA GLN A 130 -15.07 -2.25 -4.34
C GLN A 130 -13.82 -1.97 -5.18
N TYR A 131 -12.73 -2.71 -4.97
CA TYR A 131 -11.51 -2.62 -5.79
C TYR A 131 -11.74 -3.08 -7.23
N LEU A 132 -12.37 -4.24 -7.43
CA LEU A 132 -12.66 -4.78 -8.77
C LEU A 132 -13.70 -3.96 -9.53
N ALA A 133 -14.74 -3.45 -8.84
CA ALA A 133 -15.74 -2.58 -9.45
C ALA A 133 -15.14 -1.25 -9.91
N GLU A 134 -14.30 -0.62 -9.08
CA GLU A 134 -13.62 0.63 -9.44
C GLU A 134 -12.65 0.42 -10.60
N SER A 135 -11.79 -0.61 -10.51
CA SER A 135 -10.83 -0.95 -11.56
C SER A 135 -11.53 -1.30 -12.89
N GLY A 136 -12.63 -2.05 -12.85
CA GLY A 136 -13.44 -2.39 -14.02
C GLY A 136 -14.17 -1.20 -14.63
N SER A 137 -14.60 -0.23 -13.81
CA SER A 137 -15.24 1.00 -14.32
C SER A 137 -14.27 1.90 -15.10
N HIS A 138 -12.98 1.81 -14.81
CA HIS A 138 -11.93 2.58 -15.49
C HIS A 138 -11.16 1.79 -16.54
N GLY A 139 -11.17 0.46 -16.49
CA GLY A 139 -10.52 -0.43 -17.47
C GLY A 139 -9.12 -0.94 -17.07
N TRP A 140 -8.62 -0.56 -15.89
CA TRP A 140 -7.31 -0.92 -15.35
C TRP A 140 -7.34 -1.02 -13.82
N PRO A 141 -6.46 -1.83 -13.19
CA PRO A 141 -6.17 -1.77 -11.76
C PRO A 141 -6.08 -0.33 -11.23
N SER A 142 -6.97 0.02 -10.30
CA SER A 142 -7.09 1.37 -9.74
C SER A 142 -6.84 1.34 -8.24
N PHE A 143 -5.73 1.94 -7.79
CA PHE A 143 -5.26 1.92 -6.40
C PHE A 143 -5.55 3.24 -5.66
N ARG A 144 -5.67 3.18 -4.33
CA ARG A 144 -5.80 4.32 -3.40
C ARG A 144 -4.55 4.49 -2.54
N ASP A 145 -4.42 5.61 -1.82
CA ASP A 145 -3.20 6.03 -1.12
C ASP A 145 -2.67 4.99 -0.11
N GLU A 146 -3.58 4.26 0.54
CA GLU A 146 -3.30 3.19 1.51
C GLU A 146 -2.79 1.89 0.87
N GLU A 147 -2.95 1.74 -0.45
CA GLU A 147 -2.58 0.55 -1.22
C GLU A 147 -1.21 0.70 -1.91
N VAL A 148 -0.61 1.89 -1.86
CA VAL A 148 0.67 2.21 -2.52
C VAL A 148 1.86 1.99 -1.60
N ASN A 149 2.89 1.30 -2.09
CA ASN A 149 4.19 1.26 -1.42
C ASN A 149 5.03 2.50 -1.76
N TRP A 150 4.89 3.51 -0.92
CA TRP A 150 5.59 4.80 -1.03
C TRP A 150 7.12 4.72 -0.86
N ASP A 151 7.73 3.57 -0.55
CA ASP A 151 9.18 3.38 -0.70
C ASP A 151 9.61 3.32 -2.18
N TYR A 152 8.73 2.87 -3.07
CA TYR A 152 9.09 2.53 -4.46
C TYR A 152 8.22 3.17 -5.54
N VAL A 153 7.09 3.79 -5.21
CA VAL A 153 6.21 4.50 -6.15
C VAL A 153 6.30 6.02 -5.97
N ARG A 154 6.30 6.77 -7.07
CA ARG A 154 6.25 8.24 -7.09
C ARG A 154 5.25 8.72 -8.15
N CYS A 155 4.85 9.98 -8.06
CA CYS A 155 4.22 10.68 -9.18
C CYS A 155 5.05 11.87 -9.66
N LEU A 156 4.90 12.21 -10.93
CA LEU A 156 5.40 13.45 -11.52
C LEU A 156 4.31 14.54 -11.41
N ASP A 157 4.68 15.81 -11.57
CA ASP A 157 3.76 16.95 -11.48
C ASP A 157 2.60 16.89 -12.49
N ASN A 158 2.80 16.18 -13.61
CA ASN A 158 1.78 15.92 -14.64
C ASN A 158 0.80 14.79 -14.28
N GLY A 159 0.97 14.13 -13.13
CA GLY A 159 0.18 12.98 -12.67
C GLY A 159 0.67 11.62 -13.14
N GLU A 160 1.73 11.51 -13.94
CA GLU A 160 2.32 10.22 -14.33
C GLU A 160 2.86 9.49 -13.08
N CYS A 161 2.48 8.22 -12.93
CA CYS A 161 2.86 7.36 -11.80
C CYS A 161 3.98 6.42 -12.24
N VAL A 162 5.07 6.38 -11.47
CA VAL A 162 6.34 5.76 -11.85
C VAL A 162 6.98 5.00 -10.70
N SER A 163 7.81 4.00 -10.99
CA SER A 163 8.71 3.42 -9.99
C SER A 163 9.90 4.36 -9.76
N VAL A 164 10.48 4.35 -8.55
CA VAL A 164 11.71 5.10 -8.21
C VAL A 164 12.94 4.72 -9.07
N THR A 165 12.82 3.69 -9.92
CA THR A 165 13.86 3.23 -10.86
C THR A 165 13.56 3.60 -12.32
N GLY A 166 12.48 4.33 -12.59
CA GLY A 166 12.15 4.84 -13.93
C GLY A 166 11.20 3.97 -14.75
N THR A 167 10.48 3.04 -14.12
CA THR A 167 9.44 2.25 -14.78
C THR A 167 8.15 3.07 -14.86
N HIS A 168 7.60 3.27 -16.05
CA HIS A 168 6.27 3.84 -16.20
C HIS A 168 5.23 2.85 -15.65
N LEU A 169 4.36 3.29 -14.73
CA LEU A 169 3.34 2.44 -14.12
C LEU A 169 1.93 2.81 -14.60
N GLY A 170 1.65 4.10 -14.78
CA GLY A 170 0.33 4.59 -15.16
C GLY A 170 0.17 6.06 -14.77
N HIS A 171 -0.99 6.46 -14.28
CA HIS A 171 -1.26 7.86 -13.87
C HIS A 171 -2.13 7.96 -12.61
N ASN A 172 -1.83 8.91 -11.73
CA ASN A 172 -2.78 9.40 -10.73
C ASN A 172 -3.84 10.25 -11.44
N LEU A 173 -5.10 9.86 -11.31
CA LEU A 173 -6.26 10.52 -11.92
C LEU A 173 -7.31 10.79 -10.82
N PRO A 174 -7.07 11.80 -9.94
CA PRO A 174 -7.90 12.04 -8.77
C PRO A 174 -9.38 12.23 -9.09
N ASP A 175 -10.23 11.77 -8.17
CA ASP A 175 -11.67 11.88 -8.24
C ASP A 175 -12.25 12.47 -6.94
N SER A 176 -13.56 12.44 -6.77
CA SER A 176 -14.24 12.95 -5.57
C SER A 176 -13.92 12.18 -4.28
N LYS A 177 -13.19 11.06 -4.35
CA LYS A 177 -12.71 10.28 -3.20
C LYS A 177 -11.22 10.54 -2.89
N GLY A 178 -10.52 11.37 -3.68
CA GLY A 178 -9.09 11.64 -3.53
C GLY A 178 -8.26 11.06 -4.68
N ASN A 179 -6.99 10.74 -4.41
CA ASN A 179 -6.10 10.17 -5.41
C ASN A 179 -6.61 8.82 -5.92
N ARG A 180 -6.34 8.51 -7.20
CA ARG A 180 -6.67 7.22 -7.82
C ARG A 180 -5.60 6.87 -8.85
N TYR A 181 -4.73 5.94 -8.49
CA TYR A 181 -3.63 5.49 -9.34
C TYR A 181 -4.17 4.45 -10.31
N CYS A 182 -4.38 4.85 -11.56
CA CYS A 182 -4.82 4.00 -12.65
C CYS A 182 -3.57 3.40 -13.31
N ILE A 183 -3.33 2.11 -13.07
CA ILE A 183 -2.04 1.45 -13.31
C ILE A 183 -2.17 0.33 -14.34
N ASN A 184 -1.23 0.30 -15.28
CA ASN A 184 -1.10 -0.76 -16.28
C ASN A 184 -0.84 -2.10 -15.59
N LEU A 185 -1.63 -3.14 -15.87
CA LEU A 185 -1.42 -4.48 -15.32
C LEU A 185 -0.04 -5.02 -15.69
N VAL A 186 0.40 -4.86 -16.95
CA VAL A 186 1.72 -5.33 -17.40
C VAL A 186 2.88 -4.76 -16.60
N CYS A 187 2.75 -3.54 -16.06
CA CYS A 187 3.79 -2.87 -15.29
C CYS A 187 3.93 -3.39 -13.85
N VAL A 188 2.90 -4.10 -13.36
CA VAL A 188 2.81 -4.61 -11.98
C VAL A 188 2.68 -6.13 -11.89
N ALA A 189 2.81 -6.82 -13.03
CA ALA A 189 2.81 -8.27 -13.17
C ALA A 189 4.19 -8.91 -12.90
N GLY A 190 5.12 -8.22 -12.25
CA GLY A 190 6.44 -8.75 -11.92
C GLY A 190 6.40 -9.91 -10.93
N GLN A 191 7.45 -10.73 -10.96
CA GLN A 191 7.75 -11.66 -9.87
C GLN A 191 8.48 -10.92 -8.73
N PRO A 192 8.31 -11.33 -7.46
CA PRO A 192 9.07 -10.74 -6.35
C PRO A 192 10.57 -10.91 -6.57
N ALA A 193 11.34 -9.85 -6.31
CA ALA A 193 12.80 -9.93 -6.31
C ALA A 193 13.27 -10.94 -5.24
N GLN A 194 14.15 -11.87 -5.63
CA GLN A 194 14.59 -12.96 -4.75
C GLN A 194 15.13 -12.43 -3.41
N GLY A 195 14.56 -12.93 -2.30
CA GLY A 195 15.03 -12.63 -0.95
C GLY A 195 14.35 -11.48 -0.20
N LYS A 196 13.21 -10.93 -0.69
CA LYS A 196 12.36 -9.99 0.06
C LYS A 196 10.86 -10.29 -0.13
N GLU A 197 10.22 -10.80 0.92
CA GLU A 197 8.75 -10.86 1.06
C GLU A 197 8.24 -9.83 2.08
#